data_AF-A0A841BHD3-F1
#
_entry.id   AF-A0A841BHD3-F1
#
_cell.length_a   1.000
_cell.length_b   1.000
_cell.length_c   1.000
_cell.angle_alpha   90.00
_cell.angle_beta   90.00
_cell.angle_gamma   90.00
#
_symmetry.space_group_name_H-M   'P 1'
#
loop_
_entity.id
_entity.type
_entity.pdbx_description
1 polymer ?
#
loop_
_entity_poly.entity_id
_entity_poly.type
_entity_poly.pdbx_seq_one_letter_code
_entity_poly.pdbx_strand_id
1 'polypeptide(L)' 'MNSLYIDLNVLSVDTEQVLVNEQRTGLRRLLDAEGFTTIPVRHRHRRLFGGGFHCFILDTHRDGACDDYLS' A
#
# COMPACT_ATOMS: atom_id res chain seq x y z
N MET A 1 1.87 -8.03 -19.16
CA MET A 1 2.45 -6.78 -18.59
C MET A 1 2.03 -6.66 -17.13
N ASN A 2 2.60 -7.47 -16.25
CA ASN A 2 2.48 -7.28 -14.80
C ASN A 2 3.61 -8.04 -14.11
N SER A 3 4.29 -7.40 -13.16
CA SER A 3 5.36 -8.01 -12.38
C SER A 3 4.81 -8.75 -11.15
N LEU A 4 5.57 -9.74 -10.66
CA LEU A 4 5.28 -10.37 -9.36
C LEU A 4 5.30 -9.37 -8.19
N TYR A 5 5.87 -8.18 -8.41
CA TYR A 5 6.04 -7.12 -7.41
C TYR A 5 4.86 -6.15 -7.29
N ILE A 6 3.79 -6.30 -8.07
CA ILE A 6 2.68 -5.33 -8.01
C ILE A 6 1.97 -5.25 -6.64
N ASP A 7 2.07 -6.29 -5.81
CA ASP A 7 1.54 -6.23 -4.44
C ASP A 7 2.35 -5.32 -3.50
N LEU A 8 3.53 -4.85 -3.92
CA LEU A 8 4.27 -3.80 -3.23
C LEU A 8 3.63 -2.41 -3.44
N ASN A 9 2.74 -2.27 -4.44
CA ASN A 9 1.98 -1.05 -4.67
C ASN A 9 0.80 -0.98 -3.69
N VAL A 10 1.16 -0.81 -2.41
CA VAL A 10 0.26 -0.60 -1.27
C VAL A 10 -0.26 0.84 -1.24
N LEU A 11 -1.20 1.14 -0.34
CA LEU A 11 -1.59 2.52 -0.04
C LEU A 11 -1.39 2.77 1.46
N SER A 12 -0.53 3.73 1.82
CA SER A 12 -0.47 4.26 3.18
C SER A 12 -1.66 5.20 3.41
N VAL A 13 -2.47 4.88 4.42
CA VAL A 13 -3.61 5.70 4.86
C VAL A 13 -3.08 6.85 5.69
N ASP A 14 -2.23 6.52 6.65
CA ASP A 14 -1.50 7.42 7.52
C ASP A 14 -0.10 6.82 7.80
N THR A 15 0.61 7.39 8.77
CA THR A 15 1.98 6.99 9.14
C THR A 15 2.06 5.60 9.78
N GLU A 16 0.94 5.04 10.26
CA GLU A 16 0.88 3.76 10.96
C GLU A 16 0.11 2.69 10.16
N GLN A 17 -0.87 3.09 9.35
CA GLN A 17 -1.82 2.19 8.69
C GLN A 17 -1.58 2.07 7.19
N VAL A 18 -1.56 0.82 6.69
CA VAL A 18 -1.27 0.51 5.28
C VAL A 18 -2.22 -0.54 4.70
N LEU A 19 -2.85 -0.21 3.57
CA LEU A 19 -3.66 -1.17 2.80
C LEU A 19 -2.76 -2.12 2.03
N VAL A 20 -2.92 -3.41 2.29
CA VAL A 20 -2.15 -4.48 1.66
C VAL A 20 -3.10 -5.50 1.04
N ASN A 21 -2.67 -6.14 -0.05
CA ASN A 21 -3.49 -7.20 -0.65
C ASN A 21 -3.61 -8.36 0.33
N GLU A 22 -4.83 -8.84 0.58
CA GLU A 22 -5.08 -9.96 1.50
C GLU A 22 -4.21 -11.19 1.19
N GLN A 23 -3.91 -11.42 -0.10
CA GLN A 23 -3.15 -12.57 -0.60
C GLN A 23 -1.63 -12.44 -0.41
N ARG A 24 -1.11 -11.24 -0.08
CA ARG A 24 0.33 -11.01 0.09
C ARG A 24 0.74 -11.12 1.57
N THR A 25 0.54 -12.30 2.12
CA THR A 25 0.77 -12.60 3.55
C THR A 25 2.19 -12.34 4.02
N GLY A 26 3.20 -12.57 3.18
CA GLY A 26 4.61 -12.27 3.51
C GLY A 26 4.88 -10.78 3.72
N LEU A 27 4.31 -9.92 2.86
CA LEU A 27 4.42 -8.47 3.00
C LEU A 27 3.67 -7.99 4.24
N ARG A 28 2.50 -8.56 4.52
CA ARG A 28 1.73 -8.23 5.72
C ARG A 28 2.52 -8.52 6.98
N ARG A 29 3.05 -9.74 7.12
CA ARG A 29 3.87 -10.15 8.27
C ARG A 29 5.10 -9.27 8.46
N LEU A 30 5.74 -8.86 7.36
CA LEU A 30 6.89 -7.95 7.41
C LEU A 30 6.47 -6.59 7.97
N LEU A 31 5.43 -5.98 7.40
CA LEU A 31 4.96 -4.66 7.82
C LEU A 31 4.42 -4.67 9.26
N ASP A 32 3.68 -5.72 9.65
CA ASP A 32 3.21 -5.90 11.03
C ASP A 32 4.40 -6.01 12.01
N ALA A 33 5.49 -6.70 11.62
CA ALA A 33 6.69 -6.82 12.44
C ALA A 33 7.50 -5.51 12.56
N GLU A 34 7.44 -4.66 11.52
CA GLU A 34 8.03 -3.31 11.51
C GLU A 34 7.14 -2.27 12.21
N GLY A 35 6.03 -2.68 12.82
CA GLY A 35 5.17 -1.81 13.62
C GLY A 35 4.02 -1.13 12.87
N PHE A 36 3.80 -1.45 11.59
CA PHE A 36 2.64 -0.97 10.86
C PHE A 36 1.38 -1.78 11.18
N THR A 37 0.22 -1.13 11.12
CA THR A 37 -1.08 -1.80 11.11
C THR A 37 -1.48 -2.12 9.67
N THR A 38 -1.38 -3.39 9.28
CA THR A 38 -1.80 -3.80 7.93
C THR A 38 -3.31 -3.99 7.82
N ILE A 39 -3.93 -3.31 6.86
CA ILE A 39 -5.35 -3.41 6.52
C ILE A 39 -5.49 -4.31 5.29
N PRO A 40 -5.89 -5.59 5.44
CA PRO A 40 -6.01 -6.49 4.31
C PRO A 40 -7.23 -6.16 3.45
N VAL A 41 -7.01 -5.96 2.16
CA VAL A 41 -8.09 -5.71 1.19
C VAL A 41 -8.04 -6.72 0.05
N ARG A 42 -9.22 -7.23 -0.31
CA ARG A 42 -9.39 -8.20 -1.38
C ARG A 42 -9.39 -7.53 -2.74
N HIS A 43 -8.25 -7.60 -3.44
CA HIS A 43 -8.11 -7.02 -4.77
C HIS A 43 -7.58 -8.05 -5.79
N ARG A 44 -8.49 -8.89 -6.30
CA ARG A 44 -8.17 -10.12 -7.06
C ARG A 44 -7.68 -9.88 -8.49
N HIS A 45 -8.32 -8.97 -9.22
CA HIS A 45 -8.07 -8.78 -10.66
C HIS A 45 -7.01 -7.73 -10.98
N ARG A 46 -6.30 -7.23 -9.97
CA ARG A 46 -5.19 -6.27 -10.11
C ARG A 46 -4.15 -6.65 -11.17
N ARG A 47 -3.92 -7.96 -11.36
CA ARG A 47 -2.97 -8.48 -12.35
C ARG A 47 -3.41 -8.20 -13.78
N LEU A 48 -4.71 -8.35 -14.01
CA LEU A 48 -5.34 -8.14 -15.31
C LEU A 48 -5.29 -6.67 -15.71
N PHE A 49 -5.53 -5.77 -14.76
CA PHE A 49 -5.58 -4.32 -14.99
C PHE A 49 -4.26 -3.58 -14.75
N GLY A 50 -3.21 -4.28 -14.32
CA GLY A 50 -1.86 -3.71 -14.23
C GLY A 50 -1.60 -2.74 -13.08
N GLY A 51 -2.51 -2.56 -12.12
CA GLY A 51 -2.36 -1.61 -11.00
C GLY A 51 -2.46 -2.25 -9.60
N GLY A 52 -1.73 -1.72 -8.62
CA GLY A 52 -1.99 -1.98 -7.19
C GLY A 52 -2.91 -0.91 -6.59
N PHE A 53 -2.97 -0.78 -5.26
CA PHE A 53 -3.87 0.18 -4.63
C PHE A 53 -3.52 1.63 -4.99
N HIS A 54 -2.25 2.01 -4.88
CA HIS A 54 -1.79 3.35 -5.23
C HIS A 54 -2.00 3.66 -6.72
N CYS A 55 -2.00 2.67 -7.60
CA CYS A 55 -2.31 2.92 -9.02
C CYS A 55 -3.79 3.26 -9.29
N PHE A 56 -4.71 2.87 -8.42
CA PHE A 56 -6.16 3.04 -8.63
C PHE A 56 -6.77 4.18 -7.82
N ILE A 57 -5.96 4.87 -7.02
CA ILE A 57 -6.42 5.89 -6.08
C ILE A 57 -5.60 7.16 -6.31
N LEU A 58 -6.28 8.30 -6.13
CA LEU A 58 -5.67 9.62 -6.08
C LEU A 58 -6.06 10.25 -4.74
N ASP A 59 -5.09 10.44 -3.87
CA ASP A 59 -5.24 11.16 -2.62
C ASP A 59 -5.34 12.67 -2.90
N THR A 60 -6.54 13.22 -2.70
CA THR A 60 -6.83 14.64 -2.97
C THR A 60 -6.62 15.53 -1.75
N HIS A 61 -6.56 14.94 -0.56
CA HIS A 61 -6.35 15.63 0.71
C HIS A 61 -5.67 14.69 1.71
N ARG A 62 -4.67 15.21 2.43
CA ARG A 62 -4.03 14.58 3.60
C ARG A 62 -3.78 15.66 4.64
N ASP A 63 -4.00 15.33 5.90
CA ASP A 63 -3.68 16.24 7.01
C ASP A 63 -2.16 16.27 7.22
N GLY A 64 -1.57 17.47 7.27
CA GLY A 64 -0.13 17.63 7.44
C GLY A 64 0.36 19.03 7.07
N ALA A 65 1.65 19.27 7.29
CA ALA A 65 2.36 20.47 6.88
C ALA A 65 3.30 20.17 5.69
N CYS A 66 3.87 21.22 5.11
CA CYS A 66 4.94 21.10 4.13
C CYS A 66 6.29 21.01 4.86
N ASP A 67 6.74 19.78 5.11
CA ASP A 67 7.96 19.49 5.86
C ASP A 67 9.10 19.00 4.94
N ASP A 68 10.34 19.24 5.33
CA ASP A 68 11.54 18.67 4.69
C ASP A 68 11.95 17.38 5.41
N TYR A 69 12.14 16.31 4.64
CA TYR A 69 12.47 14.97 5.13
C TYR A 69 13.90 14.54 4.76
N LEU A 70 14.69 15.38 4.08
CA LEU A 70 16.00 15.04 3.53
C LEU A 70 17.16 15.96 3.98
N SER A 71 16.87 17.05 4.68
CA SER A 71 17.86 17.94 5.28
C SER A 71 18.54 17.37 6.52
#